data_AF-A0A8T3A3Y2-F1
#
_entry.id   AF-A0A8T3A3Y2-F1
#
_cell.length_a   1.000
_cell.length_b   1.000
_cell.length_c   1.000
_cell.angle_alpha   90.00
_cell.angle_beta   90.00
_cell.angle_gamma   90.00
#
_symmetry.space_group_name_H-M   'P 1'
#
loop_
_entity.id
_entity.type
_entity.pdbx_description
1 polymer ?
#
loop_
_entity_poly.entity_id
_entity_poly.type
_entity_poly.pdbx_seq_one_letter_code
_entity_poly.pdbx_strand_id
1 'polypeptide(L)'
;MIIRRGLLRPFRLPVILVGDGRLGGISATISAYESLEVRGYDTVAIVLEGLGLQNEISLLSYLRNRLPIFVLPPVPKEPSNNLIDWFSESSKIFSSLQDVMLSYHRKRIQSLHDMRKKASNIFWWPFTQHKFVPMEIVTVIDSRCGENFAIHKVRHNKEMLVSQFDACASWWTQGPDAILQTELAREMGYSAARYGHVMFPENVYEPSFRCAELLLEGVGKGWASRVFFSDNGSTAVEIALKMALRKFSFDHELTGFENVNSSGVDEIRVLALNGSYHGDTLGAMEAQAPTSYTGFLQHPWYSGKGLFLKPPTVLISMEIWNLSIPDCFESDNFGKDDLQFSSYGELLSRDRDSSDVARCYFSYISNQLLEFSASNPNKYIGALIIEPVIHGSGGMHMIDPLFQRMLATECRKRRIPIIFDEVFSGFWRLGRESAAELLDCLPDIACFGKLMTGGIIPLAATLATETVFNAFRGDSKLIALLHGHSYSAHAMGCAAAVKSMQWFKDPTTNINIEHGEGKLKELWDMKFVHHISSLPAVKRVVALGTLFAIELRAKGADLGYASLQASSLVQQLREDGIFMRPLGNVIYLMCGPCTSQHFCSQQLIKVHQRISKFSEAWVKESQFDQTYGNQIF
;
A
#
# COMPACT_ATOMS: atom_id res chain seq x y z
N MET A 1 -13.95 -27.11 18.21
CA MET A 1 -14.30 -25.75 18.70
C MET A 1 -13.52 -24.61 18.03
N ILE A 2 -12.55 -24.88 17.12
CA ILE A 2 -11.75 -23.87 16.40
C ILE A 2 -12.56 -23.11 15.33
N ILE A 3 -13.59 -23.75 14.75
CA ILE A 3 -14.40 -23.21 13.63
C ILE A 3 -15.35 -22.06 14.05
N ARG A 4 -15.86 -22.04 15.30
CA ARG A 4 -16.77 -20.95 15.74
C ARG A 4 -16.07 -19.59 15.91
N ARG A 5 -14.75 -19.56 16.11
CA ARG A 5 -14.01 -18.34 16.48
C ARG A 5 -13.63 -17.47 15.27
N GLY A 6 -13.49 -18.04 14.08
CA GLY A 6 -13.32 -17.27 12.84
C GLY A 6 -14.60 -16.53 12.43
N LEU A 7 -15.76 -17.18 12.64
CA LEU A 7 -17.08 -16.65 12.25
C LEU A 7 -17.42 -15.32 12.93
N LEU A 8 -17.03 -15.13 14.20
CA LEU A 8 -17.35 -13.94 14.98
C LEU A 8 -16.29 -12.84 14.88
N ARG A 9 -15.18 -13.09 14.18
CA ARG A 9 -14.06 -12.13 14.11
C ARG A 9 -14.42 -10.82 13.41
N PRO A 10 -15.28 -10.80 12.36
CA PRO A 10 -15.74 -9.54 11.76
C PRO A 10 -16.47 -8.61 12.74
N PHE A 11 -17.14 -9.17 13.77
CA PHE A 11 -17.84 -8.37 14.78
C PHE A 11 -16.94 -7.88 15.93
N ARG A 12 -15.87 -8.64 16.25
CA ARG A 12 -14.91 -8.35 17.33
C ARG A 12 -15.59 -7.91 18.65
N LEU A 13 -16.65 -8.63 19.04
CA LEU A 13 -17.35 -8.34 20.29
C LEU A 13 -16.43 -8.64 21.49
N PRO A 14 -16.45 -7.83 22.56
CA PRO A 14 -15.80 -8.18 23.83
C PRO A 14 -16.35 -9.51 24.35
N VAL A 15 -15.50 -10.31 25.01
CA VAL A 15 -15.84 -11.67 25.41
C VAL A 15 -15.69 -11.90 26.91
N ILE A 16 -16.52 -12.78 27.46
CA ILE A 16 -16.23 -13.44 28.73
C ILE A 16 -15.73 -14.84 28.43
N LEU A 17 -14.70 -15.29 29.15
CA LEU A 17 -14.17 -16.64 28.99
C LEU A 17 -14.65 -17.52 30.14
N VAL A 18 -15.41 -18.57 29.81
CA VAL A 18 -15.69 -19.64 30.77
C VAL A 18 -14.47 -20.56 30.78
N GLY A 19 -13.69 -20.46 31.86
CA GLY A 19 -12.53 -21.30 32.12
C GLY A 19 -12.90 -22.67 32.70
N ASP A 20 -11.90 -23.47 32.97
CA ASP A 20 -12.05 -24.81 33.54
C ASP A 20 -11.45 -24.87 34.95
N GLY A 21 -12.30 -25.22 35.93
CA GLY A 21 -11.92 -25.36 37.33
C GLY A 21 -11.34 -26.74 37.69
N ARG A 22 -11.34 -27.70 36.77
CA ARG A 22 -10.85 -29.06 37.00
C ARG A 22 -9.32 -29.11 36.94
N LEU A 23 -8.76 -30.27 37.28
CA LEU A 23 -7.34 -30.56 37.05
C LEU A 23 -7.00 -30.41 35.56
N GLY A 24 -5.91 -29.72 35.25
CA GLY A 24 -5.54 -29.34 33.88
C GLY A 24 -6.25 -28.08 33.37
N GLY A 25 -7.22 -27.55 34.12
CA GLY A 25 -8.03 -26.42 33.71
C GLY A 25 -7.30 -25.08 33.63
N ILE A 26 -6.23 -24.89 34.41
CA ILE A 26 -5.36 -23.69 34.33
C ILE A 26 -4.78 -23.56 32.92
N SER A 27 -4.14 -24.62 32.41
CA SER A 27 -3.52 -24.62 31.08
C SER A 27 -4.57 -24.45 29.98
N ALA A 28 -5.68 -25.20 30.05
CA ALA A 28 -6.77 -25.08 29.07
C ALA A 28 -7.35 -23.66 29.02
N THR A 29 -7.52 -23.02 30.17
CA THR A 29 -8.03 -21.65 30.27
C THR A 29 -7.05 -20.63 29.69
N ILE A 30 -5.76 -20.73 30.02
CA ILE A 30 -4.71 -19.85 29.46
C ILE A 30 -4.64 -20.01 27.94
N SER A 31 -4.57 -21.23 27.41
CA SER A 31 -4.51 -21.46 25.97
C SER A 31 -5.76 -20.96 25.24
N ALA A 32 -6.94 -21.08 25.87
CA ALA A 32 -8.18 -20.54 25.32
C ALA A 32 -8.18 -19.01 25.30
N TYR A 33 -7.67 -18.36 26.35
CA TYR A 33 -7.48 -16.92 26.48
C TYR A 33 -6.48 -16.37 25.44
N GLU A 34 -5.27 -16.91 25.38
CA GLU A 34 -4.24 -16.51 24.40
C GLU A 34 -4.75 -16.67 22.95
N SER A 35 -5.55 -17.72 22.69
CA SER A 35 -6.17 -17.92 21.37
C SER A 35 -7.20 -16.86 20.99
N LEU A 36 -7.84 -16.21 21.97
CA LEU A 36 -8.74 -15.07 21.75
C LEU A 36 -7.92 -13.79 21.53
N GLU A 37 -6.91 -13.55 22.36
CA GLU A 37 -6.01 -12.38 22.28
C GLU A 37 -5.27 -12.32 20.93
N VAL A 38 -4.71 -13.43 20.45
CA VAL A 38 -4.01 -13.48 19.15
C VAL A 38 -4.93 -13.19 17.95
N ARG A 39 -6.26 -13.28 18.16
CA ARG A 39 -7.27 -12.90 17.16
C ARG A 39 -7.80 -11.48 17.37
N GLY A 40 -7.34 -10.75 18.38
CA GLY A 40 -7.72 -9.37 18.66
C GLY A 40 -9.05 -9.19 19.41
N TYR A 41 -9.49 -10.22 20.15
CA TYR A 41 -10.61 -10.10 21.07
C TYR A 41 -10.18 -9.50 22.40
N ASP A 42 -11.02 -8.63 22.98
CA ASP A 42 -10.85 -8.16 24.34
C ASP A 42 -11.62 -9.08 25.30
N THR A 43 -10.90 -9.83 26.13
CA THR A 43 -11.53 -10.61 27.22
C THR A 43 -11.81 -9.70 28.41
N VAL A 44 -13.04 -9.66 28.90
CA VAL A 44 -13.51 -8.76 29.95
C VAL A 44 -13.42 -9.39 31.34
N ALA A 45 -13.68 -10.69 31.43
CA ALA A 45 -13.63 -11.46 32.67
C ALA A 45 -13.45 -12.96 32.37
N ILE A 46 -12.94 -13.69 33.36
CA ILE A 46 -12.91 -15.15 33.36
C ILE A 46 -13.86 -15.67 34.44
N VAL A 47 -14.66 -16.69 34.11
CA VAL A 47 -15.56 -17.35 35.06
C VAL A 47 -15.21 -18.83 35.09
N LEU A 48 -15.09 -19.42 36.27
CA LEU A 48 -14.80 -20.85 36.44
C LEU A 48 -15.65 -21.45 37.56
N GLU A 49 -15.93 -22.74 37.47
CA GLU A 49 -16.53 -23.52 38.56
C GLU A 49 -15.45 -23.83 39.62
N GLY A 50 -15.71 -23.49 40.88
CA GLY A 50 -14.81 -23.73 41.99
C GLY A 50 -14.85 -25.19 42.44
N LEU A 51 -13.77 -25.93 42.22
CA LEU A 51 -13.66 -27.35 42.57
C LEU A 51 -12.63 -27.61 43.69
N GLY A 52 -12.25 -26.58 44.44
CA GLY A 52 -11.30 -26.69 45.56
C GLY A 52 -9.82 -26.74 45.17
N LEU A 53 -9.50 -26.67 43.87
CA LEU A 53 -8.12 -26.71 43.35
C LEU A 53 -7.41 -25.35 43.30
N GLN A 54 -8.12 -24.27 43.63
CA GLN A 54 -7.61 -22.89 43.66
C GLN A 54 -6.99 -22.42 42.33
N ASN A 55 -7.53 -22.89 41.19
CA ASN A 55 -7.06 -22.53 39.85
C ASN A 55 -6.98 -21.01 39.62
N GLU A 56 -7.88 -20.26 40.24
CA GLU A 56 -7.96 -18.79 40.18
C GLU A 56 -6.67 -18.09 40.62
N ILE A 57 -5.92 -18.66 41.57
CA ILE A 57 -4.68 -18.04 42.09
C ILE A 57 -3.62 -18.00 40.99
N SER A 58 -3.40 -19.14 40.31
CA SER A 58 -2.44 -19.22 39.20
C SER A 58 -2.87 -18.38 38.01
N LEU A 59 -4.18 -18.36 37.70
CA LEU A 59 -4.71 -17.55 36.61
C LEU A 59 -4.57 -16.05 36.89
N LEU A 60 -4.86 -15.58 38.11
CA LEU A 60 -4.67 -14.18 38.50
C LEU A 60 -3.20 -13.75 38.40
N SER A 61 -2.28 -14.63 38.81
CA SER A 61 -0.85 -14.40 38.69
C SER A 61 -0.41 -14.24 37.22
N TYR A 62 -0.83 -15.16 36.34
CA TYR A 62 -0.53 -15.11 34.91
C TYR A 62 -1.08 -13.81 34.27
N LEU A 63 -2.32 -13.44 34.59
CA LEU A 63 -2.99 -12.23 34.06
C LEU A 63 -2.52 -10.93 34.73
N ARG A 64 -1.60 -11.01 35.70
CA ARG A 64 -1.08 -9.87 36.47
C ARG A 64 -2.18 -9.00 37.07
N ASN A 65 -3.25 -9.62 37.56
CA ASN A 65 -4.43 -8.96 38.13
C ASN A 65 -5.14 -7.95 37.21
N ARG A 66 -4.92 -8.02 35.89
CA ARG A 66 -5.54 -7.10 34.92
C ARG A 66 -6.99 -7.46 34.60
N LEU A 67 -7.37 -8.72 34.79
CA LEU A 67 -8.70 -9.24 34.50
C LEU A 67 -9.31 -9.88 35.75
N PRO A 68 -10.59 -9.56 36.06
CA PRO A 68 -11.29 -10.21 37.16
C PRO A 68 -11.55 -11.67 36.84
N ILE A 69 -11.38 -12.53 37.85
CA ILE A 69 -11.72 -13.95 37.81
C ILE A 69 -12.82 -14.22 38.83
N PHE A 70 -13.90 -14.83 38.38
CA PHE A 70 -15.05 -15.18 39.18
C PHE A 70 -15.11 -16.71 39.36
N VAL A 71 -15.23 -17.15 40.61
CA VAL A 71 -15.30 -18.57 40.98
C VAL A 71 -16.70 -18.89 41.45
N LEU A 72 -17.45 -19.64 40.64
CA LEU A 72 -18.80 -20.11 40.97
C LEU A 72 -18.75 -21.30 41.95
N PRO A 73 -19.77 -21.51 42.78
CA PRO A 73 -19.88 -22.74 43.58
C PRO A 73 -20.00 -23.98 42.67
N PRO A 74 -19.61 -25.17 43.15
CA PRO A 74 -19.76 -26.43 42.41
C PRO A 74 -21.20 -26.62 41.91
N VAL A 75 -21.33 -27.04 40.66
CA VAL A 75 -22.65 -27.34 40.07
C VAL A 75 -23.15 -28.67 40.64
N PRO A 76 -24.43 -28.75 41.07
CA PRO A 76 -25.03 -30.01 41.50
C PRO A 76 -24.88 -31.10 40.43
N LYS A 77 -24.37 -32.28 40.82
CA LYS A 77 -24.10 -33.39 39.90
C LYS A 77 -25.33 -34.24 39.57
N GLU A 78 -26.39 -34.14 40.37
CA GLU A 78 -27.63 -34.88 40.16
C GLU A 78 -28.37 -34.37 38.92
N PRO A 79 -28.60 -35.20 37.89
CA PRO A 79 -29.24 -34.75 36.65
C PRO A 79 -30.69 -34.25 36.84
N SER A 80 -31.36 -34.65 37.92
CA SER A 80 -32.72 -34.21 38.27
C SER A 80 -32.77 -32.85 38.99
N ASN A 81 -31.63 -32.27 39.35
CA ASN A 81 -31.58 -30.98 40.03
C ASN A 81 -31.98 -29.85 39.08
N ASN A 82 -32.86 -28.95 39.52
CA ASN A 82 -33.38 -27.84 38.70
C ASN A 82 -32.50 -26.57 38.73
N LEU A 83 -31.37 -26.61 39.46
CA LEU A 83 -30.36 -25.56 39.62
C LEU A 83 -30.83 -24.25 40.27
N ILE A 84 -32.06 -24.14 40.74
CA ILE A 84 -32.61 -22.88 41.30
C ILE A 84 -31.79 -22.40 42.50
N ASP A 85 -31.51 -23.30 43.44
CA ASP A 85 -30.73 -22.95 44.64
C ASP A 85 -29.29 -22.58 44.28
N TRP A 86 -28.69 -23.26 43.30
CA TRP A 86 -27.34 -22.94 42.80
C TRP A 86 -27.29 -21.55 42.15
N PHE A 87 -28.31 -21.17 41.37
CA PHE A 87 -28.42 -19.83 40.81
C PHE A 87 -28.62 -18.77 41.90
N SER A 88 -29.41 -19.09 42.93
CA SER A 88 -29.62 -18.21 44.10
C SER A 88 -28.31 -17.97 44.86
N GLU A 89 -27.54 -19.03 45.12
CA GLU A 89 -26.22 -18.95 45.76
C GLU A 89 -25.21 -18.17 44.90
N SER A 90 -25.24 -18.39 43.58
CA SER A 90 -24.35 -17.74 42.61
C SER A 90 -24.74 -16.31 42.24
N SER A 91 -25.90 -15.82 42.73
CA SER A 91 -26.50 -14.56 42.31
C SER A 91 -25.56 -13.35 42.43
N LYS A 92 -24.85 -13.24 43.56
CA LYS A 92 -23.88 -12.15 43.81
C LYS A 92 -22.72 -12.16 42.81
N ILE A 93 -22.26 -13.34 42.40
CA ILE A 93 -21.18 -13.50 41.42
C ILE A 93 -21.68 -13.06 40.04
N PHE A 94 -22.88 -13.49 39.64
CA PHE A 94 -23.48 -13.07 38.38
C PHE A 94 -23.76 -11.56 38.33
N SER A 95 -24.24 -10.96 39.42
CA SER A 95 -24.41 -9.50 39.51
C SER A 95 -23.07 -8.78 39.37
N SER A 96 -22.02 -9.25 40.05
CA SER A 96 -20.68 -8.65 39.95
C SER A 96 -20.09 -8.77 38.53
N LEU A 97 -20.29 -9.92 37.88
CA LEU A 97 -19.89 -10.14 36.49
C LEU A 97 -20.64 -9.18 35.54
N GLN A 98 -21.95 -9.02 35.73
CA GLN A 98 -22.78 -8.08 34.97
C GLN A 98 -22.27 -6.65 35.14
N ASP A 99 -21.95 -6.23 36.36
CA ASP A 99 -21.42 -4.90 36.65
C ASP A 99 -20.07 -4.66 35.95
N VAL A 100 -19.18 -5.65 35.95
CA VAL A 100 -17.92 -5.59 35.21
C VAL A 100 -18.17 -5.43 33.71
N MET A 101 -19.08 -6.23 33.13
CA MET A 101 -19.43 -6.15 31.71
C MET A 101 -20.00 -4.78 31.32
N LEU A 102 -20.94 -4.26 32.11
CA LEU A 102 -21.55 -2.94 31.89
C LEU A 102 -20.52 -1.82 32.06
N SER A 103 -19.67 -1.91 33.09
CA SER A 103 -18.60 -0.95 33.34
C SER A 103 -17.58 -0.91 32.19
N TYR A 104 -17.14 -2.08 31.72
CA TYR A 104 -16.24 -2.19 30.56
C TYR A 104 -16.88 -1.56 29.31
N HIS A 105 -18.14 -1.90 29.03
CA HIS A 105 -18.86 -1.35 27.88
C HIS A 105 -18.94 0.18 27.93
N ARG A 106 -19.36 0.76 29.08
CA ARG A 106 -19.41 2.23 29.24
C ARG A 106 -18.05 2.87 29.02
N LYS A 107 -16.97 2.32 29.60
CA LYS A 107 -15.60 2.81 29.41
C LYS A 107 -15.15 2.75 27.95
N ARG A 108 -15.43 1.65 27.25
CA ARG A 108 -15.08 1.49 25.84
C ARG A 108 -15.79 2.53 24.97
N ILE A 109 -17.09 2.72 25.16
CA ILE A 109 -17.86 3.71 24.40
C ILE A 109 -17.36 5.13 24.67
N GLN A 110 -17.12 5.48 25.94
CA GLN A 110 -16.55 6.79 26.27
C GLN A 110 -15.19 7.02 25.60
N SER A 111 -14.32 5.99 25.60
CA SER A 111 -13.02 6.08 24.93
C SER A 111 -13.17 6.33 23.43
N LEU A 112 -14.03 5.59 22.73
CA LEU A 112 -14.27 5.76 21.29
C LEU A 112 -14.86 7.14 20.96
N HIS A 113 -15.71 7.66 21.83
CA HIS A 113 -16.28 9.00 21.71
C HIS A 113 -15.20 10.08 21.84
N ASP A 114 -14.36 9.98 22.88
CA ASP A 114 -13.31 10.96 23.18
C ASP A 114 -12.17 10.97 22.16
N MET A 115 -11.92 9.84 21.47
CA MET A 115 -10.81 9.68 20.54
C MET A 115 -10.78 10.75 19.46
N ARG A 116 -11.93 11.15 18.89
CA ARG A 116 -11.98 12.18 17.84
C ARG A 116 -11.37 13.49 18.31
N LYS A 117 -11.87 14.00 19.45
CA LYS A 117 -11.43 15.26 20.03
C LYS A 117 -9.96 15.19 20.45
N LYS A 118 -9.55 14.11 21.11
CA LYS A 118 -8.17 13.93 21.56
C LYS A 118 -7.21 13.86 20.38
N ALA A 119 -7.57 13.15 19.31
CA ALA A 119 -6.76 13.02 18.11
C ALA A 119 -6.51 14.38 17.44
N SER A 120 -7.55 15.19 17.26
CA SER A 120 -7.41 16.55 16.69
C SER A 120 -6.52 17.48 17.51
N ASN A 121 -6.35 17.24 18.81
CA ASN A 121 -5.53 18.06 19.69
C ASN A 121 -4.10 17.56 19.85
N ILE A 122 -3.85 16.27 19.63
CA ILE A 122 -2.57 15.62 19.97
C ILE A 122 -1.79 15.22 18.72
N PHE A 123 -2.48 14.82 17.63
CA PHE A 123 -1.79 14.34 16.43
C PHE A 123 -1.37 15.47 15.51
N TRP A 124 -0.20 15.27 14.92
CA TRP A 124 0.22 15.94 13.70
C TRP A 124 0.17 14.92 12.56
N TRP A 125 -0.93 14.91 11.82
CA TRP A 125 -1.12 13.97 10.70
C TRP A 125 -0.25 14.33 9.49
N PRO A 126 0.37 13.33 8.82
CA PRO A 126 1.11 13.55 7.59
C PRO A 126 0.17 13.97 6.45
N PHE A 127 0.66 14.81 5.53
CA PHE A 127 -0.07 15.25 4.33
C PHE A 127 -1.49 15.78 4.62
N THR A 128 -1.66 16.50 5.73
CA THR A 128 -2.97 16.97 6.20
C THR A 128 -2.89 18.43 6.67
N GLN A 129 -3.68 19.32 6.05
CA GLN A 129 -3.82 20.69 6.52
C GLN A 129 -4.81 20.75 7.69
N HIS A 130 -4.28 20.80 8.92
CA HIS A 130 -5.06 20.65 10.15
C HIS A 130 -6.13 21.73 10.30
N LYS A 131 -5.93 22.93 9.74
CA LYS A 131 -6.94 24.00 9.72
C LYS A 131 -8.24 23.60 9.01
N PHE A 132 -8.16 22.68 8.05
CA PHE A 132 -9.31 22.24 7.25
C PHE A 132 -9.87 20.88 7.69
N VAL A 133 -9.44 20.35 8.85
CA VAL A 133 -9.95 19.09 9.39
C VAL A 133 -10.91 19.37 10.54
N PRO A 134 -12.22 19.48 10.27
CA PRO A 134 -13.22 19.50 11.33
C PRO A 134 -13.17 18.21 12.16
N MET A 135 -13.49 18.32 13.45
CA MET A 135 -13.46 17.17 14.37
C MET A 135 -14.43 16.08 13.94
N GLU A 136 -15.54 16.47 13.31
CA GLU A 136 -16.66 15.63 12.90
C GLU A 136 -16.27 14.66 11.77
N ILE A 137 -15.26 15.00 10.97
CA ILE A 137 -14.82 14.15 9.84
C ILE A 137 -13.71 13.18 10.24
N VAL A 138 -13.14 13.31 11.44
CA VAL A 138 -12.11 12.41 11.95
C VAL A 138 -12.70 11.01 12.13
N THR A 139 -12.17 10.06 11.35
CA THR A 139 -12.63 8.68 11.37
C THR A 139 -11.97 7.93 12.53
N VAL A 140 -12.78 7.39 13.44
CA VAL A 140 -12.31 6.52 14.53
C VAL A 140 -12.41 5.09 14.08
N ILE A 141 -11.26 4.47 13.81
CA ILE A 141 -11.16 3.06 13.42
C ILE A 141 -10.95 2.24 14.70
N ASP A 142 -11.91 1.37 15.05
CA ASP A 142 -11.79 0.45 16.20
C ASP A 142 -10.91 -0.75 15.83
N SER A 143 -11.08 -1.27 14.61
CA SER A 143 -10.33 -2.43 14.13
C SER A 143 -10.45 -2.60 12.61
N ARG A 144 -9.74 -3.59 12.06
CA ARG A 144 -9.96 -4.10 10.69
C ARG A 144 -10.12 -5.62 10.67
N CYS A 145 -10.83 -6.11 9.67
CA CYS A 145 -10.97 -7.54 9.35
C CYS A 145 -10.97 -7.71 7.83
N GLY A 146 -9.89 -8.29 7.29
CA GLY A 146 -9.68 -8.33 5.84
C GLY A 146 -9.65 -6.93 5.26
N GLU A 147 -10.48 -6.67 4.25
CA GLU A 147 -10.58 -5.42 3.50
C GLU A 147 -11.36 -4.31 4.23
N ASN A 148 -12.01 -4.61 5.36
CA ASN A 148 -12.94 -3.69 6.00
C ASN A 148 -12.41 -3.15 7.33
N PHE A 149 -12.56 -1.85 7.52
CA PHE A 149 -12.53 -1.20 8.83
C PHE A 149 -13.85 -1.42 9.56
N ALA A 150 -13.78 -1.57 10.89
CA ALA A 150 -14.89 -1.31 11.78
C ALA A 150 -14.71 0.10 12.36
N ILE A 151 -15.56 1.04 11.94
CA ILE A 151 -15.47 2.45 12.34
C ILE A 151 -16.57 2.83 13.34
N HIS A 152 -16.21 3.66 14.31
CA HIS A 152 -17.15 4.20 15.28
C HIS A 152 -17.92 5.40 14.68
N LYS A 153 -19.25 5.34 14.73
CA LYS A 153 -20.17 6.39 14.28
C LYS A 153 -21.27 6.65 15.32
N VAL A 154 -21.63 7.92 15.46
CA VAL A 154 -22.81 8.36 16.22
C VAL A 154 -23.91 8.64 15.20
N ARG A 155 -25.06 7.96 15.26
CA ARG A 155 -26.23 8.25 14.40
C ARG A 155 -27.50 8.29 15.24
N HIS A 156 -28.26 9.38 15.16
CA HIS A 156 -29.48 9.60 15.98
C HIS A 156 -29.25 9.32 17.48
N ASN A 157 -28.15 9.85 18.03
CA ASN A 157 -27.71 9.62 19.42
C ASN A 157 -27.44 8.14 19.79
N LYS A 158 -27.26 7.25 18.80
CA LYS A 158 -26.83 5.86 19.01
C LYS A 158 -25.41 5.66 18.51
N GLU A 159 -24.56 5.14 19.38
CA GLU A 159 -23.19 4.73 19.04
C GLU A 159 -23.21 3.37 18.36
N MET A 160 -22.49 3.23 17.25
CA MET A 160 -22.43 1.99 16.48
C MET A 160 -21.07 1.81 15.81
N LEU A 161 -20.70 0.55 15.59
CA LEU A 161 -19.60 0.17 14.70
C LEU A 161 -20.16 -0.18 13.33
N VAL A 162 -19.62 0.43 12.29
CA VAL A 162 -20.05 0.23 10.90
C VAL A 162 -18.85 -0.26 10.08
N SER A 163 -19.10 -1.26 9.23
CA SER A 163 -18.10 -1.75 8.29
C SER A 163 -17.88 -0.74 7.17
N GLN A 164 -16.62 -0.46 6.83
CA GLN A 164 -16.24 0.32 5.65
C GLN A 164 -15.10 -0.35 4.90
N PHE A 165 -15.25 -0.50 3.58
CA PHE A 165 -14.19 -0.98 2.71
C PHE A 165 -13.06 0.04 2.64
N ASP A 166 -11.83 -0.39 2.93
CA ASP A 166 -10.62 0.41 2.80
C ASP A 166 -10.15 0.50 1.34
N ALA A 167 -10.85 1.32 0.56
CA ALA A 167 -10.61 1.49 -0.88
C ALA A 167 -9.34 2.31 -1.18
N CYS A 168 -8.75 3.01 -0.20
CA CYS A 168 -7.41 3.57 -0.35
C CYS A 168 -6.28 2.57 -0.03
N ALA A 169 -6.65 1.33 0.35
CA ALA A 169 -5.75 0.28 0.78
C ALA A 169 -4.74 0.78 1.84
N SER A 170 -5.19 1.61 2.79
CA SER A 170 -4.36 2.27 3.81
C SER A 170 -3.02 2.73 3.26
N TRP A 171 -3.05 3.67 2.31
CA TRP A 171 -1.86 4.17 1.61
C TRP A 171 -1.20 3.12 0.72
N TRP A 172 -2.03 2.36 -0.01
CA TRP A 172 -1.62 1.35 -0.98
C TRP A 172 -0.80 0.18 -0.38
N THR A 173 -0.90 -0.03 0.93
CA THR A 173 -0.22 -1.11 1.67
C THR A 173 -1.06 -2.38 1.80
N GLN A 174 -2.40 -2.26 1.78
CA GLN A 174 -3.26 -3.38 2.11
C GLN A 174 -3.32 -4.45 1.02
N GLY A 175 -3.30 -5.69 1.50
CA GLY A 175 -3.43 -6.91 0.73
C GLY A 175 -4.10 -8.11 1.44
N PRO A 176 -4.13 -8.23 2.78
CA PRO A 176 -4.57 -9.47 3.40
C PRO A 176 -6.09 -9.56 3.46
N ASP A 177 -6.60 -10.74 3.11
CA ASP A 177 -7.95 -11.14 3.50
C ASP A 177 -8.03 -11.40 5.02
N ALA A 178 -9.22 -11.72 5.54
CA ALA A 178 -9.42 -11.96 6.96
C ALA A 178 -8.63 -13.16 7.51
N ILE A 179 -8.37 -14.16 6.67
CA ILE A 179 -7.63 -15.37 7.03
C ILE A 179 -6.14 -15.03 7.12
N LEU A 180 -5.57 -14.45 6.06
CA LEU A 180 -4.17 -14.02 6.01
C LEU A 180 -3.86 -13.02 7.13
N GLN A 181 -4.77 -12.08 7.44
CA GLN A 181 -4.58 -11.15 8.55
C GLN A 181 -4.38 -11.89 9.88
N THR A 182 -5.13 -12.97 10.12
CA THR A 182 -5.01 -13.78 11.34
C THR A 182 -3.74 -14.62 11.34
N GLU A 183 -3.36 -15.16 10.18
CA GLU A 183 -2.12 -15.93 10.04
C GLU A 183 -0.88 -15.04 10.23
N LEU A 184 -0.87 -13.84 9.65
CA LEU A 184 0.18 -12.84 9.87
C LEU A 184 0.26 -12.44 11.34
N ALA A 185 -0.86 -12.24 12.04
CA ALA A 185 -0.85 -11.90 13.47
C ALA A 185 -0.16 -13.00 14.32
N ARG A 186 -0.39 -14.28 14.00
CA ARG A 186 0.30 -15.39 14.67
C ARG A 186 1.79 -15.42 14.32
N GLU A 187 2.13 -15.22 13.06
CA GLU A 187 3.52 -15.17 12.59
C GLU A 187 4.30 -14.05 13.29
N MET A 188 3.67 -12.88 13.49
CA MET A 188 4.26 -11.75 14.20
C MET A 188 4.43 -12.03 15.68
N GLY A 189 3.43 -12.63 16.34
CA GLY A 189 3.56 -13.05 17.73
C GLY A 189 4.69 -14.06 17.94
N TYR A 190 4.79 -15.05 17.05
CA TYR A 190 5.88 -16.03 17.05
C TYR A 190 7.25 -15.37 16.86
N SER A 191 7.39 -14.53 15.83
CA SER A 191 8.65 -13.85 15.51
C SER A 191 9.11 -12.91 16.63
N ALA A 192 8.17 -12.18 17.25
CA ALA A 192 8.46 -11.32 18.39
C ALA A 192 8.98 -12.13 19.59
N ALA A 193 8.37 -13.28 19.90
CA ALA A 193 8.80 -14.14 20.99
C ALA A 193 10.14 -14.86 20.71
N ARG A 194 10.38 -15.26 19.46
CA ARG A 194 11.60 -15.99 19.08
C ARG A 194 12.82 -15.09 18.89
N TYR A 195 12.64 -13.92 18.32
CA TYR A 195 13.75 -13.05 17.89
C TYR A 195 13.70 -11.65 18.51
N GLY A 196 12.50 -11.06 18.64
CA GLY A 196 12.39 -9.62 18.82
C GLY A 196 13.10 -8.90 17.66
N HIS A 197 14.12 -8.11 17.97
CA HIS A 197 15.05 -7.56 16.99
C HIS A 197 16.48 -8.02 17.32
N VAL A 198 17.18 -8.52 16.31
CA VAL A 198 18.57 -9.00 16.39
C VAL A 198 19.41 -8.32 15.31
N MET A 199 20.70 -8.11 15.60
CA MET A 199 21.63 -7.40 14.73
C MET A 199 21.73 -8.08 13.36
N PHE A 200 21.65 -7.31 12.26
CA PHE A 200 21.71 -7.85 10.89
C PHE A 200 23.09 -7.83 10.24
N PRO A 201 23.86 -6.72 10.22
CA PRO A 201 25.16 -6.69 9.55
C PRO A 201 26.06 -7.84 10.03
N GLU A 202 26.64 -8.58 9.08
CA GLU A 202 27.51 -9.76 9.31
C GLU A 202 26.82 -10.95 10.01
N ASN A 203 25.50 -10.92 10.18
CA ASN A 203 24.71 -11.96 10.82
C ASN A 203 23.65 -12.51 9.86
N VAL A 204 23.10 -13.68 10.20
CA VAL A 204 22.01 -14.31 9.45
C VAL A 204 21.01 -14.94 10.42
N TYR A 205 19.73 -14.84 10.09
CA TYR A 205 18.65 -15.48 10.82
C TYR A 205 17.54 -15.88 9.84
N GLU A 206 16.81 -16.93 10.20
CA GLU A 206 15.86 -17.62 9.32
C GLU A 206 14.93 -16.68 8.53
N PRO A 207 14.20 -15.73 9.15
CA PRO A 207 13.26 -14.92 8.39
C PRO A 207 13.95 -13.97 7.41
N SER A 208 15.10 -13.37 7.75
CA SER A 208 15.80 -12.47 6.82
C SER A 208 16.40 -13.23 5.65
N PHE A 209 16.97 -14.41 5.91
CA PHE A 209 17.51 -15.29 4.87
C PHE A 209 16.41 -15.75 3.93
N ARG A 210 15.32 -16.31 4.46
CA ARG A 210 14.20 -16.80 3.66
C ARG A 210 13.50 -15.69 2.87
N CYS A 211 13.40 -14.50 3.46
CA CYS A 211 12.86 -13.32 2.76
C CYS A 211 13.73 -12.98 1.54
N ALA A 212 15.06 -12.95 1.71
CA ALA A 212 15.98 -12.69 0.60
C ALA A 212 15.91 -13.76 -0.50
N GLU A 213 15.83 -15.04 -0.15
CA GLU A 213 15.64 -16.13 -1.13
C GLU A 213 14.36 -15.92 -1.95
N LEU A 214 13.22 -15.71 -1.29
CA LEU A 214 11.94 -15.53 -1.98
C LEU A 214 11.93 -14.29 -2.87
N LEU A 215 12.57 -13.21 -2.44
CA LEU A 215 12.73 -12.01 -3.28
C LEU A 215 13.54 -12.31 -4.53
N LEU A 216 14.65 -13.05 -4.42
CA LEU A 216 15.50 -13.41 -5.56
C LEU A 216 14.86 -14.48 -6.48
N GLU A 217 14.07 -15.41 -5.92
CA GLU A 217 13.34 -16.45 -6.66
C GLU A 217 12.04 -15.94 -7.30
N GLY A 218 11.49 -14.83 -6.81
CA GLY A 218 10.28 -14.17 -7.28
C GLY A 218 10.60 -12.93 -8.11
N VAL A 219 10.37 -11.75 -7.53
CA VAL A 219 10.53 -10.43 -8.20
C VAL A 219 11.94 -10.17 -8.74
N GLY A 220 12.96 -10.79 -8.17
CA GLY A 220 14.36 -10.70 -8.59
C GLY A 220 14.77 -11.70 -9.66
N LYS A 221 13.89 -12.64 -10.02
CA LYS A 221 14.25 -13.80 -10.85
C LYS A 221 14.77 -13.35 -12.22
N GLY A 222 15.92 -13.89 -12.60
CA GLY A 222 16.53 -13.65 -13.91
C GLY A 222 17.38 -12.39 -14.01
N TRP A 223 17.48 -11.56 -12.96
CA TRP A 223 18.33 -10.35 -12.99
C TRP A 223 19.03 -10.03 -11.67
N ALA A 224 18.34 -10.15 -10.53
CA ALA A 224 18.88 -9.78 -9.23
C ALA A 224 19.72 -10.92 -8.62
N SER A 225 20.68 -10.54 -7.79
CA SER A 225 21.53 -11.49 -7.03
C SER A 225 21.78 -11.06 -5.59
N ARG A 226 21.45 -9.81 -5.24
CA ARG A 226 21.66 -9.23 -3.91
C ARG A 226 20.39 -8.54 -3.42
N VAL A 227 20.21 -8.59 -2.10
CA VAL A 227 19.11 -7.92 -1.39
C VAL A 227 19.70 -7.04 -0.31
N PHE A 228 19.30 -5.77 -0.29
CA PHE A 228 19.62 -4.83 0.77
C PHE A 228 18.32 -4.45 1.50
N PHE A 229 18.24 -4.66 2.80
CA PHE A 229 17.03 -4.33 3.58
C PHE A 229 17.09 -2.94 4.22
N SER A 230 15.96 -2.24 4.19
CA SER A 230 15.74 -0.93 4.82
C SER A 230 14.33 -0.81 5.40
N ASP A 231 13.97 0.35 5.94
CA ASP A 231 12.75 0.49 6.74
C ASP A 231 11.49 0.76 5.89
N ASN A 232 11.62 1.51 4.80
CA ASN A 232 10.50 1.91 3.94
C ASN A 232 10.93 2.27 2.50
N GLY A 233 9.95 2.56 1.65
CA GLY A 233 10.18 2.88 0.23
C GLY A 233 11.17 4.02 -0.01
N SER A 234 11.06 5.13 0.72
CA SER A 234 11.96 6.28 0.55
C SER A 234 13.41 5.90 0.86
N THR A 235 13.64 5.13 1.93
CA THR A 235 14.98 4.64 2.26
C THR A 235 15.52 3.66 1.22
N ALA A 236 14.67 2.78 0.67
CA ALA A 236 15.05 1.87 -0.41
C ALA A 236 15.45 2.62 -1.69
N VAL A 237 14.74 3.69 -2.04
CA VAL A 237 15.07 4.57 -3.16
C VAL A 237 16.41 5.28 -2.94
N GLU A 238 16.67 5.82 -1.76
CA GLU A 238 17.98 6.46 -1.49
C GLU A 238 19.15 5.47 -1.61
N ILE A 239 18.94 4.23 -1.16
CA ILE A 239 19.89 3.14 -1.33
C ILE A 239 20.08 2.81 -2.81
N ALA A 240 18.99 2.73 -3.58
CA ALA A 240 19.04 2.46 -5.02
C ALA A 240 19.78 3.57 -5.79
N LEU A 241 19.55 4.83 -5.44
CA LEU A 241 20.28 5.96 -6.01
C LEU A 241 21.79 5.86 -5.70
N LYS A 242 22.18 5.58 -4.45
CA LYS A 242 23.60 5.35 -4.11
C LYS A 242 24.20 4.21 -4.94
N MET A 243 23.47 3.10 -5.09
CA MET A 243 23.88 1.95 -5.89
C MET A 243 24.08 2.31 -7.37
N ALA A 244 23.11 2.99 -7.98
CA ALA A 244 23.15 3.39 -9.38
C ALA A 244 24.28 4.39 -9.65
N LEU A 245 24.38 5.46 -8.84
CA LEU A 245 25.39 6.49 -9.01
C LEU A 245 26.81 5.93 -8.85
N ARG A 246 27.03 4.99 -7.92
CA ARG A 246 28.32 4.29 -7.79
C ARG A 246 28.62 3.42 -9.00
N LYS A 247 27.64 2.64 -9.48
CA LYS A 247 27.80 1.80 -10.66
C LYS A 247 28.12 2.63 -11.91
N PHE A 248 27.39 3.72 -12.12
CA PHE A 248 27.65 4.65 -13.21
C PHE A 248 29.06 5.25 -13.13
N SER A 249 29.45 5.75 -11.95
CA SER A 249 30.79 6.32 -11.74
C SER A 249 31.89 5.29 -12.00
N PHE A 250 31.67 4.04 -11.57
CA PHE A 250 32.60 2.94 -11.82
C PHE A 250 32.72 2.61 -13.31
N ASP A 251 31.61 2.54 -14.04
CA ASP A 251 31.60 2.19 -15.48
C ASP A 251 32.16 3.28 -16.40
N HIS A 252 32.20 4.52 -15.91
CA HIS A 252 32.71 5.70 -16.63
C HIS A 252 34.02 6.23 -16.05
N GLU A 253 34.65 5.50 -15.12
CA GLU A 253 35.93 5.85 -14.50
C GLU A 253 35.94 7.26 -13.87
N LEU A 254 34.78 7.69 -13.35
CA LEU A 254 34.61 8.95 -12.62
C LEU A 254 35.18 8.75 -11.20
N THR A 255 36.50 8.78 -11.05
CA THR A 255 37.17 8.58 -9.76
C THR A 255 37.42 9.91 -9.05
N GLY A 256 36.76 10.10 -7.91
CA GLY A 256 36.95 11.26 -7.03
C GLY A 256 37.09 10.86 -5.56
N PHE A 257 38.08 10.04 -5.20
CA PHE A 257 38.54 9.93 -3.81
C PHE A 257 39.75 10.84 -3.52
N GLU A 258 40.48 11.30 -4.55
CA GLU A 258 41.69 12.12 -4.37
C GLU A 258 41.43 13.64 -4.38
N ASN A 259 40.23 14.09 -4.77
CA ASN A 259 39.96 15.49 -5.11
C ASN A 259 38.83 16.15 -4.29
N VAL A 260 38.85 15.99 -2.96
CA VAL A 260 37.88 16.66 -2.07
C VAL A 260 38.06 18.20 -2.04
N ASN A 261 39.13 18.73 -2.63
CA ASN A 261 39.47 20.16 -2.61
C ASN A 261 39.55 20.86 -3.99
N SER A 262 39.16 20.21 -5.10
CA SER A 262 39.16 20.89 -6.40
C SER A 262 37.79 21.46 -6.74
N SER A 263 37.73 22.78 -6.88
CA SER A 263 36.60 23.52 -7.43
C SER A 263 36.34 23.08 -8.88
N GLY A 264 35.36 22.19 -9.07
CA GLY A 264 34.98 21.66 -10.38
C GLY A 264 34.50 20.21 -10.33
N VAL A 265 33.66 19.84 -9.35
CA VAL A 265 33.20 18.46 -9.18
C VAL A 265 32.15 18.11 -10.23
N ASP A 266 32.39 17.04 -10.99
CA ASP A 266 31.41 16.45 -11.90
C ASP A 266 30.13 16.12 -11.17
N GLU A 267 29.01 16.60 -11.70
CA GLU A 267 27.74 16.54 -10.99
C GLU A 267 26.83 15.47 -11.60
N ILE A 268 26.49 14.44 -10.83
CA ILE A 268 25.62 13.37 -11.32
C ILE A 268 24.15 13.70 -11.02
N ARG A 269 23.30 13.44 -12.00
CA ARG A 269 21.86 13.72 -12.05
C ARG A 269 21.10 12.44 -12.39
N VAL A 270 19.80 12.44 -12.11
CA VAL A 270 18.90 11.34 -12.49
C VAL A 270 18.11 11.68 -13.75
N LEU A 271 17.74 10.66 -14.52
CA LEU A 271 16.68 10.74 -15.51
C LEU A 271 15.43 10.13 -14.89
N ALA A 272 14.34 10.89 -14.89
CA ALA A 272 13.06 10.44 -14.36
C ALA A 272 11.91 10.97 -15.22
N LEU A 273 10.70 10.50 -14.92
CA LEU A 273 9.49 10.92 -15.63
C LEU A 273 8.74 11.94 -14.79
N ASN A 274 8.34 13.05 -15.39
CA ASN A 274 7.53 14.05 -14.71
C ASN A 274 6.22 13.42 -14.22
N GLY A 275 5.90 13.67 -12.94
CA GLY A 275 4.78 13.07 -12.24
C GLY A 275 5.09 11.76 -11.51
N SER A 276 6.28 11.18 -11.66
CA SER A 276 6.69 10.04 -10.82
C SER A 276 6.88 10.46 -9.37
N TYR A 277 6.79 9.50 -8.45
CA TYR A 277 6.99 9.71 -7.01
C TYR A 277 7.83 8.60 -6.40
N HIS A 278 8.81 8.97 -5.58
CA HIS A 278 9.79 8.02 -5.05
C HIS A 278 9.98 8.10 -3.53
N GLY A 279 9.25 8.98 -2.84
CA GLY A 279 9.35 9.16 -1.38
C GLY A 279 9.67 10.58 -0.93
N ASP A 280 9.64 10.78 0.38
CA ASP A 280 9.68 12.14 0.98
C ASP A 280 10.99 12.44 1.73
N THR A 281 11.93 11.48 1.78
CA THR A 281 13.29 11.78 2.25
C THR A 281 14.04 12.53 1.16
N LEU A 282 14.97 13.41 1.53
CA LEU A 282 15.60 14.35 0.59
C LEU A 282 16.18 13.65 -0.65
N GLY A 283 16.89 12.53 -0.51
CA GLY A 283 17.48 11.86 -1.66
C GLY A 283 16.43 11.31 -2.63
N ALA A 284 15.32 10.81 -2.11
CA ALA A 284 14.17 10.37 -2.91
C ALA A 284 13.44 11.55 -3.57
N MET A 285 13.25 12.65 -2.84
CA MET A 285 12.65 13.87 -3.37
C MET A 285 13.47 14.45 -4.53
N GLU A 286 14.80 14.41 -4.48
CA GLU A 286 15.66 14.91 -5.55
C GLU A 286 15.48 14.17 -6.89
N ALA A 287 14.89 12.96 -6.85
CA ALA A 287 14.48 12.19 -8.03
C ALA A 287 13.06 12.52 -8.53
N GLN A 288 12.36 13.45 -7.89
CA GLN A 288 11.06 13.95 -8.29
C GLN A 288 11.18 15.30 -9.01
N ALA A 289 10.38 15.50 -10.06
CA ALA A 289 10.30 16.78 -10.76
C ALA A 289 9.79 17.92 -9.84
N PRO A 290 10.15 19.19 -10.11
CA PRO A 290 9.62 20.32 -9.35
C PRO A 290 8.10 20.39 -9.39
N THR A 291 7.46 20.39 -8.22
CA THR A 291 6.00 20.51 -8.06
C THR A 291 5.67 21.35 -6.82
N SER A 292 4.38 21.52 -6.51
CA SER A 292 3.94 22.13 -5.25
C SER A 292 4.41 21.36 -4.00
N TYR A 293 4.86 20.10 -4.14
CA TYR A 293 5.37 19.25 -3.05
C TYR A 293 6.85 19.43 -2.76
N THR A 294 7.60 19.96 -3.71
CA THR A 294 9.07 20.03 -3.60
C THR A 294 9.56 21.47 -3.46
N GLY A 295 8.65 22.44 -3.49
CA GLY A 295 8.99 23.85 -3.30
C GLY A 295 9.60 24.16 -1.92
N PHE A 296 10.15 25.38 -1.79
CA PHE A 296 10.86 25.85 -0.60
C PHE A 296 10.08 25.68 0.72
N LEU A 297 8.75 25.83 0.68
CA LEU A 297 7.89 25.68 1.86
C LEU A 297 7.78 24.23 2.35
N GLN A 298 8.09 23.24 1.50
CA GLN A 298 8.05 21.82 1.86
C GLN A 298 9.43 21.32 2.27
N HIS A 299 10.46 21.60 1.46
CA HIS A 299 11.83 21.15 1.76
C HIS A 299 12.88 22.17 1.26
N PRO A 300 13.44 23.04 2.11
CA PRO A 300 14.36 24.12 1.70
C PRO A 300 15.64 23.68 0.97
N TRP A 301 16.06 22.42 1.14
CA TRP A 301 17.26 21.88 0.47
C TRP A 301 16.97 21.12 -0.83
N TYR A 302 15.70 20.98 -1.23
CA TYR A 302 15.38 20.37 -2.52
C TYR A 302 15.93 21.24 -3.65
N SER A 303 16.57 20.61 -4.63
CA SER A 303 17.16 21.30 -5.78
C SER A 303 16.73 20.72 -7.14
N GLY A 304 16.01 19.60 -7.15
CA GLY A 304 15.54 18.93 -8.36
C GLY A 304 16.71 18.35 -9.17
N LYS A 305 17.45 17.39 -8.62
CA LYS A 305 18.65 16.83 -9.25
C LYS A 305 18.37 15.83 -10.39
N GLY A 306 17.55 16.23 -11.36
CA GLY A 306 17.29 15.38 -12.53
C GLY A 306 16.91 16.11 -13.81
N LEU A 307 16.92 15.33 -14.89
CA LEU A 307 16.24 15.60 -16.16
C LEU A 307 14.89 14.88 -16.11
N PHE A 308 13.80 15.64 -16.23
CA PHE A 308 12.44 15.13 -16.05
C PHE A 308 11.65 15.17 -17.35
N LEU A 309 11.50 14.03 -18.01
CA LEU A 309 10.79 13.94 -19.29
C LEU A 309 9.28 13.84 -19.07
N LYS A 310 8.47 14.47 -19.94
CA LYS A 310 7.01 14.30 -19.90
C LYS A 310 6.64 12.96 -20.55
N PRO A 311 6.03 12.01 -19.83
CA PRO A 311 5.73 10.71 -20.41
C PRO A 311 4.42 10.72 -21.22
N PRO A 312 4.34 9.97 -22.32
CA PRO A 312 3.08 9.54 -22.92
C PRO A 312 2.25 8.73 -21.94
N THR A 313 0.94 8.99 -21.90
CA THR A 313 0.01 8.31 -20.98
C THR A 313 -1.07 7.55 -21.73
N VAL A 314 -1.57 6.51 -21.10
CA VAL A 314 -2.67 5.69 -21.61
C VAL A 314 -3.94 6.03 -20.82
N LEU A 315 -5.06 6.19 -21.54
CA LEU A 315 -6.37 6.41 -20.94
C LEU A 315 -7.43 5.52 -21.57
N ILE A 316 -8.37 5.02 -20.75
CA ILE A 316 -9.59 4.37 -21.24
C ILE A 316 -10.68 5.43 -21.36
N SER A 317 -11.26 5.56 -22.56
CA SER A 317 -12.40 6.43 -22.85
C SER A 317 -13.26 5.78 -23.93
N MET A 318 -14.57 5.65 -23.70
CA MET A 318 -15.52 5.04 -24.64
C MET A 318 -15.08 3.64 -25.11
N GLU A 319 -14.70 2.77 -24.18
CA GLU A 319 -14.26 1.38 -24.44
C GLU A 319 -12.93 1.23 -25.21
N ILE A 320 -12.31 2.34 -25.63
CA ILE A 320 -11.06 2.35 -26.37
C ILE A 320 -9.92 2.80 -25.46
N TRP A 321 -8.79 2.12 -25.55
CA TRP A 321 -7.54 2.52 -24.93
C TRP A 321 -6.85 3.53 -25.86
N ASN A 322 -6.69 4.77 -25.41
CA ASN A 322 -6.10 5.84 -26.20
C ASN A 322 -4.76 6.27 -25.61
N LEU A 323 -3.80 6.56 -26.48
CA LEU A 323 -2.56 7.24 -26.11
C LEU A 323 -2.75 8.76 -26.12
N SER A 324 -2.33 9.39 -25.04
CA SER A 324 -2.15 10.84 -24.94
C SER A 324 -0.66 11.14 -25.04
N ILE A 325 -0.28 11.71 -26.18
CA ILE A 325 1.08 12.12 -26.49
C ILE A 325 1.29 13.58 -26.01
N PRO A 326 2.35 13.89 -25.24
CA PRO A 326 2.65 15.25 -24.83
C PRO A 326 3.04 16.15 -26.01
N ASP A 327 2.78 17.46 -25.90
CA ASP A 327 3.09 18.46 -26.96
C ASP A 327 4.58 18.57 -27.33
N CYS A 328 5.48 17.97 -26.53
CA CYS A 328 6.92 17.94 -26.83
C CYS A 328 7.29 16.91 -27.92
N PHE A 329 6.33 16.09 -28.36
CA PHE A 329 6.47 15.24 -29.54
C PHE A 329 5.84 15.94 -30.74
N GLU A 330 6.47 15.82 -31.91
CA GLU A 330 5.90 16.29 -33.17
C GLU A 330 4.66 15.44 -33.53
N SER A 331 3.47 16.01 -33.33
CA SER A 331 2.17 15.31 -33.44
C SER A 331 1.88 14.75 -34.83
N ASP A 332 2.52 15.30 -35.87
CA ASP A 332 2.29 14.94 -37.27
C ASP A 332 2.85 13.55 -37.63
N ASN A 333 3.62 12.94 -36.74
CA ASN A 333 4.27 11.64 -36.94
C ASN A 333 3.42 10.43 -36.50
N PHE A 334 2.22 10.63 -35.94
CA PHE A 334 1.39 9.54 -35.40
C PHE A 334 0.08 9.37 -36.18
N GLY A 335 -0.14 8.16 -36.71
CA GLY A 335 -1.41 7.78 -37.30
C GLY A 335 -2.49 7.51 -36.25
N LYS A 336 -3.77 7.46 -36.67
CA LYS A 336 -4.87 7.13 -35.77
C LYS A 336 -4.77 5.71 -35.20
N ASP A 337 -4.30 4.75 -36.01
CA ASP A 337 -4.12 3.35 -35.62
C ASP A 337 -2.95 3.16 -34.64
N ASP A 338 -2.03 4.13 -34.55
CA ASP A 338 -0.93 4.11 -33.58
C ASP A 338 -1.36 4.53 -32.17
N LEU A 339 -2.50 5.22 -32.05
CA LEU A 339 -2.95 5.88 -30.84
C LEU A 339 -4.15 5.18 -30.17
N GLN A 340 -4.78 4.22 -30.83
CA GLN A 340 -5.98 3.54 -30.35
C GLN A 340 -5.78 2.02 -30.28
N PHE A 341 -6.14 1.44 -29.14
CA PHE A 341 -5.96 0.01 -28.86
C PHE A 341 -7.27 -0.59 -28.35
N SER A 342 -7.50 -1.86 -28.71
CA SER A 342 -8.69 -2.61 -28.31
C SER A 342 -8.56 -3.19 -26.89
N SER A 343 -7.33 -3.40 -26.44
CA SER A 343 -7.04 -4.01 -25.15
C SER A 343 -5.71 -3.57 -24.56
N TYR A 344 -5.56 -3.78 -23.24
CA TYR A 344 -4.27 -3.57 -22.57
C TYR A 344 -3.17 -4.52 -23.08
N GLY A 345 -3.53 -5.72 -23.54
CA GLY A 345 -2.56 -6.68 -24.10
C GLY A 345 -1.83 -6.13 -25.32
N GLU A 346 -2.52 -5.38 -26.19
CA GLU A 346 -1.90 -4.75 -27.37
C GLU A 346 -0.88 -3.68 -26.97
N LEU A 347 -1.17 -2.90 -25.92
CA LEU A 347 -0.23 -1.90 -25.39
C LEU A 347 1.07 -2.54 -24.88
N LEU A 348 0.99 -3.75 -24.33
CA LEU A 348 2.15 -4.50 -23.86
C LEU A 348 2.93 -5.20 -24.97
N SER A 349 2.31 -5.42 -26.15
CA SER A 349 2.91 -6.21 -27.23
C SER A 349 4.33 -5.75 -27.59
N ARG A 350 5.21 -6.73 -27.82
CA ARG A 350 6.58 -6.51 -28.30
C ARG A 350 6.62 -6.08 -29.76
N ASP A 351 5.57 -6.33 -30.54
CA ASP A 351 5.49 -5.88 -31.93
C ASP A 351 5.60 -4.34 -32.02
N ARG A 352 5.07 -3.65 -30.99
CA ARG A 352 5.18 -2.20 -30.85
C ARG A 352 6.61 -1.69 -30.78
N ASP A 353 7.60 -2.51 -30.40
CA ASP A 353 9.02 -2.09 -30.33
C ASP A 353 9.59 -1.74 -31.70
N SER A 354 8.97 -2.22 -32.79
CA SER A 354 9.37 -1.95 -34.18
C SER A 354 8.55 -0.84 -34.85
N SER A 355 7.55 -0.29 -34.16
CA SER A 355 6.63 0.73 -34.69
C SER A 355 7.31 2.07 -34.95
N ASP A 356 6.66 2.92 -35.77
CA ASP A 356 7.05 4.32 -35.92
C ASP A 356 7.02 5.08 -34.58
N VAL A 357 6.06 4.75 -33.70
CA VAL A 357 5.96 5.29 -32.34
C VAL A 357 7.23 5.00 -31.54
N ALA A 358 7.74 3.76 -31.58
CA ALA A 358 8.96 3.38 -30.88
C ALA A 358 10.17 4.17 -31.39
N ARG A 359 10.28 4.34 -32.72
CA ARG A 359 11.35 5.15 -33.34
C ARG A 359 11.26 6.62 -32.93
N CYS A 360 10.06 7.18 -32.87
CA CYS A 360 9.83 8.55 -32.41
C CYS A 360 10.23 8.71 -30.93
N TYR A 361 9.76 7.82 -30.05
CA TYR A 361 10.12 7.82 -28.63
C TYR A 361 11.63 7.71 -28.43
N PHE A 362 12.27 6.76 -29.09
CA PHE A 362 13.71 6.56 -29.01
C PHE A 362 14.48 7.81 -29.46
N SER A 363 14.08 8.43 -30.58
CA SER A 363 14.70 9.65 -31.10
C SER A 363 14.53 10.83 -30.14
N TYR A 364 13.33 11.02 -29.59
CA TYR A 364 13.07 12.04 -28.59
C TYR A 364 13.96 11.87 -27.35
N ILE A 365 14.02 10.66 -26.79
CA ILE A 365 14.83 10.37 -25.59
C ILE A 365 16.32 10.60 -25.89
N SER A 366 16.82 10.12 -27.03
CA SER A 366 18.20 10.33 -27.46
C SER A 366 18.54 11.83 -27.56
N ASN A 367 17.67 12.60 -28.20
CA ASN A 367 17.85 14.05 -28.38
C ASN A 367 17.87 14.76 -27.03
N GLN A 368 16.94 14.46 -26.12
CA GLN A 368 16.92 15.06 -24.79
C GLN A 368 18.21 14.78 -23.99
N LEU A 369 18.75 13.57 -24.07
CA LEU A 369 20.01 13.21 -23.42
C LEU A 369 21.23 13.91 -24.05
N LEU A 370 21.25 14.04 -25.37
CA LEU A 370 22.29 14.76 -26.10
C LEU A 370 22.26 16.26 -25.80
N GLU A 371 21.08 16.88 -25.85
CA GLU A 371 20.87 18.29 -25.51
C GLU A 371 21.26 18.60 -24.07
N PHE A 372 20.91 17.72 -23.13
CA PHE A 372 21.30 17.86 -21.73
C PHE A 372 22.83 17.86 -21.58
N SER A 373 23.49 16.90 -22.21
CA SER A 373 24.96 16.75 -22.16
C SER A 373 25.66 17.95 -22.80
N ALA A 374 25.16 18.42 -23.95
CA ALA A 374 25.71 19.58 -24.65
C ALA A 374 25.54 20.89 -23.85
N SER A 375 24.40 21.04 -23.15
CA SER A 375 24.10 22.24 -22.36
C SER A 375 24.75 22.24 -20.97
N ASN A 376 25.23 21.08 -20.49
CA ASN A 376 25.78 20.92 -19.15
C ASN A 376 27.08 20.07 -19.18
N PRO A 377 28.21 20.63 -19.63
CA PRO A 377 29.44 19.86 -19.86
C PRO A 377 30.04 19.15 -18.62
N ASN A 378 29.68 19.59 -17.41
CA ASN A 378 30.12 18.98 -16.14
C ASN A 378 28.98 18.27 -15.40
N LYS A 379 27.88 17.95 -16.08
CA LYS A 379 26.76 17.20 -15.48
C LYS A 379 26.45 15.95 -16.27
N TYR A 380 26.28 14.84 -15.56
CA TYR A 380 26.04 13.53 -16.14
C TYR A 380 24.70 12.97 -15.68
N ILE A 381 23.97 12.33 -16.60
CA ILE A 381 22.84 11.49 -16.22
C ILE A 381 23.38 10.13 -15.80
N GLY A 382 23.36 9.84 -14.50
CA GLY A 382 23.97 8.63 -13.94
C GLY A 382 23.01 7.59 -13.38
N ALA A 383 21.70 7.81 -13.48
CA ALA A 383 20.69 6.81 -13.15
C ALA A 383 19.38 7.11 -13.89
N LEU A 384 18.72 6.07 -14.39
CA LEU A 384 17.30 6.12 -14.75
C LEU A 384 16.48 5.63 -13.56
N ILE A 385 15.46 6.37 -13.14
CA ILE A 385 14.47 5.89 -12.16
C ILE A 385 13.05 6.08 -12.70
N ILE A 386 12.24 5.01 -12.64
CA ILE A 386 10.84 5.04 -13.06
C ILE A 386 9.96 4.30 -12.07
N GLU A 387 8.70 4.73 -11.95
CA GLU A 387 7.61 3.88 -11.46
C GLU A 387 7.09 3.07 -12.67
N PRO A 388 7.26 1.73 -12.71
CA PRO A 388 6.83 0.95 -13.85
C PRO A 388 5.30 0.95 -14.00
N VAL A 389 4.83 1.18 -15.22
CA VAL A 389 3.42 1.15 -15.66
C VAL A 389 2.51 2.23 -15.06
N ILE A 390 2.46 2.38 -13.73
CA ILE A 390 1.57 3.34 -13.06
C ILE A 390 2.38 4.36 -12.24
N HIS A 391 2.19 5.64 -12.54
CA HIS A 391 2.55 6.72 -11.63
C HIS A 391 1.47 6.85 -10.55
N GLY A 392 1.78 6.38 -9.33
CA GLY A 392 0.80 6.26 -8.24
C GLY A 392 0.39 7.62 -7.68
N SER A 393 1.30 8.26 -6.92
CA SER A 393 1.06 9.57 -6.29
C SER A 393 0.83 10.69 -7.31
N GLY A 394 1.34 10.53 -8.54
CA GLY A 394 1.12 11.45 -9.65
C GLY A 394 -0.32 11.52 -10.15
N GLY A 395 -1.21 10.64 -9.69
CA GLY A 395 -2.63 10.63 -10.05
C GLY A 395 -3.10 9.32 -10.67
N MET A 396 -2.46 8.19 -10.38
CA MET A 396 -2.79 6.88 -10.98
C MET A 396 -2.76 6.94 -12.51
N HIS A 397 -1.75 7.59 -13.08
CA HIS A 397 -1.57 7.66 -14.53
C HIS A 397 -0.93 6.37 -15.02
N MET A 398 -1.50 5.75 -16.05
CA MET A 398 -0.82 4.69 -16.78
C MET A 398 0.13 5.34 -17.78
N ILE A 399 1.41 5.00 -17.69
CA ILE A 399 2.43 5.40 -18.65
C ILE A 399 2.46 4.39 -19.78
N ASP A 400 2.67 4.83 -21.02
CA ASP A 400 2.82 3.92 -22.15
C ASP A 400 4.01 2.96 -21.90
N PRO A 401 3.76 1.63 -21.77
CA PRO A 401 4.83 0.65 -21.55
C PRO A 401 5.93 0.72 -22.61
N LEU A 402 5.57 1.03 -23.86
CA LEU A 402 6.53 1.18 -24.95
C LEU A 402 7.53 2.32 -24.68
N PHE A 403 7.06 3.46 -24.16
CA PHE A 403 7.93 4.58 -23.84
C PHE A 403 8.94 4.22 -22.76
N GLN A 404 8.50 3.52 -21.70
CA GLN A 404 9.39 3.06 -20.64
C GLN A 404 10.41 2.02 -21.14
N ARG A 405 10.01 1.11 -22.05
CA ARG A 405 10.95 0.18 -22.71
C ARG A 405 11.99 0.90 -23.57
N MET A 406 11.58 1.91 -24.34
CA MET A 406 12.51 2.70 -25.15
C MET A 406 13.49 3.49 -24.28
N LEU A 407 13.00 4.06 -23.17
CA LEU A 407 13.82 4.76 -22.18
C LEU A 407 14.87 3.84 -21.55
N ALA A 408 14.46 2.65 -21.11
CA ALA A 408 15.35 1.64 -20.56
C ALA A 408 16.38 1.17 -21.60
N THR A 409 15.95 0.93 -22.85
CA THR A 409 16.85 0.54 -23.95
C THR A 409 17.92 1.60 -24.20
N GLU A 410 17.52 2.87 -24.20
CA GLU A 410 18.42 3.97 -24.51
C GLU A 410 19.40 4.28 -23.38
N CYS A 411 18.96 4.16 -22.12
CA CYS A 411 19.82 4.25 -20.96
C CYS A 411 20.85 3.12 -20.91
N ARG A 412 20.43 1.89 -21.22
CA ARG A 412 21.31 0.72 -21.25
C ARG A 412 22.41 0.86 -22.31
N LYS A 413 22.09 1.41 -23.49
CA LYS A 413 23.09 1.73 -24.54
C LYS A 413 24.18 2.70 -24.05
N ARG A 414 23.83 3.61 -23.12
CA ARG A 414 24.73 4.60 -22.51
C ARG A 414 25.33 4.14 -21.18
N ARG A 415 25.14 2.87 -20.77
CA ARG A 415 25.58 2.35 -19.47
C ARG A 415 25.06 3.18 -18.28
N ILE A 416 23.85 3.74 -18.42
CA ILE A 416 23.14 4.40 -17.32
C ILE A 416 22.35 3.33 -16.57
N PRO A 417 22.63 3.06 -15.28
CA PRO A 417 21.92 2.06 -14.50
C PRO A 417 20.43 2.36 -14.37
N ILE A 418 19.62 1.31 -14.42
CA ILE A 418 18.16 1.40 -14.43
C ILE A 418 17.59 0.96 -13.09
N ILE A 419 16.85 1.87 -12.44
CA ILE A 419 16.12 1.65 -11.20
C ILE A 419 14.63 1.52 -11.51
N PHE A 420 14.03 0.39 -11.11
CA PHE A 420 12.58 0.26 -11.03
C PHE A 420 12.10 0.52 -9.60
N ASP A 421 11.31 1.56 -9.42
CA ASP A 421 10.59 1.79 -8.18
C ASP A 421 9.28 0.99 -8.18
N GLU A 422 9.36 -0.24 -7.67
CA GLU A 422 8.20 -1.13 -7.50
C GLU A 422 7.62 -1.08 -6.09
N VAL A 423 7.89 -0.03 -5.32
CA VAL A 423 7.28 0.16 -3.99
C VAL A 423 5.76 0.25 -4.11
N PHE A 424 5.24 0.77 -5.22
CA PHE A 424 3.81 0.75 -5.53
C PHE A 424 3.35 -0.53 -6.24
N SER A 425 4.01 -0.88 -7.35
CA SER A 425 3.52 -1.86 -8.32
C SER A 425 3.83 -3.32 -7.98
N GLY A 426 4.83 -3.56 -7.12
CA GLY A 426 5.27 -4.90 -6.75
C GLY A 426 4.23 -5.69 -5.95
N PHE A 427 4.41 -7.02 -5.95
CA PHE A 427 3.59 -7.99 -5.24
C PHE A 427 2.10 -7.90 -5.58
N TRP A 428 1.77 -8.12 -6.86
CA TRP A 428 0.41 -8.34 -7.34
C TRP A 428 -0.48 -7.10 -7.44
N ARG A 429 0.00 -5.90 -7.08
CA ARG A 429 -0.77 -4.64 -7.20
C ARG A 429 -1.35 -4.47 -8.61
N LEU A 430 -0.54 -4.75 -9.63
CA LEU A 430 -0.93 -4.62 -11.04
C LEU A 430 -1.25 -5.97 -11.71
N GLY A 431 -1.52 -7.01 -10.91
CA GLY A 431 -1.89 -8.34 -11.42
C GLY A 431 -0.72 -9.23 -11.84
N ARG A 432 0.53 -8.81 -11.57
CA ARG A 432 1.77 -9.61 -11.68
C ARG A 432 2.60 -9.47 -10.42
N GLU A 433 3.49 -10.43 -10.17
CA GLU A 433 4.37 -10.37 -9.00
C GLU A 433 5.33 -9.17 -9.09
N SER A 434 5.84 -8.87 -10.27
CA SER A 434 6.61 -7.66 -10.59
C SER A 434 6.08 -6.96 -11.84
N ALA A 435 6.14 -5.62 -11.86
CA ALA A 435 5.79 -4.85 -13.06
C ALA A 435 6.86 -4.92 -14.15
N ALA A 436 8.07 -5.40 -13.85
CA ALA A 436 9.07 -5.77 -14.84
C ALA A 436 8.54 -6.81 -15.85
N GLU A 437 7.63 -7.69 -15.44
CA GLU A 437 6.96 -8.65 -16.34
C GLU A 437 6.00 -7.95 -17.31
N LEU A 438 5.34 -6.87 -16.88
CA LEU A 438 4.46 -6.09 -17.74
C LEU A 438 5.27 -5.29 -18.76
N LEU A 439 6.41 -4.74 -18.35
CA LEU A 439 7.32 -4.03 -19.25
C LEU A 439 8.15 -4.96 -20.12
N ASP A 440 8.24 -6.26 -19.81
CA ASP A 440 9.17 -7.21 -20.44
C ASP A 440 10.60 -6.62 -20.56
N CYS A 441 11.02 -5.96 -19.49
CA CYS A 441 12.29 -5.26 -19.37
C CYS A 441 12.79 -5.38 -17.94
N LEU A 442 14.06 -5.78 -17.76
CA LEU A 442 14.67 -6.00 -16.46
C LEU A 442 15.48 -4.77 -16.00
N PRO A 443 15.44 -4.40 -14.72
CA PRO A 443 16.26 -3.33 -14.17
C PRO A 443 17.66 -3.81 -13.77
N ASP A 444 18.53 -2.87 -13.39
CA ASP A 444 19.77 -3.16 -12.67
C ASP A 444 19.57 -3.17 -11.15
N ILE A 445 18.60 -2.36 -10.69
CA ILE A 445 18.25 -2.15 -9.29
C ILE A 445 16.71 -2.03 -9.18
N ALA A 446 16.10 -2.57 -8.14
CA ALA A 446 14.67 -2.39 -7.91
C ALA A 446 14.32 -2.21 -6.43
N CYS A 447 13.35 -1.35 -6.15
CA CYS A 447 12.89 -1.02 -4.81
C CYS A 447 11.53 -1.65 -4.52
N PHE A 448 11.38 -2.22 -3.33
CA PHE A 448 10.18 -2.92 -2.88
C PHE A 448 9.78 -2.49 -1.46
N GLY A 449 8.49 -2.47 -1.17
CA GLY A 449 7.93 -2.10 0.13
C GLY A 449 6.43 -2.42 0.18
N LYS A 450 5.63 -1.60 0.87
CA LYS A 450 4.14 -1.68 0.91
C LYS A 450 3.59 -3.12 1.00
N LEU A 451 3.10 -3.68 -0.11
CA LEU A 451 2.49 -5.02 -0.17
C LEU A 451 3.45 -6.16 0.15
N MET A 452 4.76 -5.92 0.11
CA MET A 452 5.79 -6.92 0.42
C MET A 452 5.50 -7.65 1.74
N THR A 453 5.06 -6.93 2.78
CA THR A 453 4.74 -7.46 4.11
C THR A 453 3.26 -7.75 4.33
N GLY A 454 2.45 -7.73 3.26
CA GLY A 454 1.00 -7.88 3.35
C GLY A 454 0.34 -6.77 4.18
N GLY A 455 0.92 -5.56 4.20
CA GLY A 455 0.33 -4.39 4.84
C GLY A 455 0.23 -4.43 6.37
N ILE A 456 1.01 -5.29 7.05
CA ILE A 456 0.96 -5.46 8.51
C ILE A 456 2.04 -4.67 9.26
N ILE A 457 3.23 -4.51 8.67
CA ILE A 457 4.41 -3.90 9.33
C ILE A 457 5.34 -3.31 8.25
N PRO A 458 6.05 -2.19 8.51
CA PRO A 458 7.01 -1.65 7.54
C PRO A 458 8.22 -2.57 7.36
N LEU A 459 8.62 -2.75 6.11
CA LEU A 459 9.92 -3.27 5.67
C LEU A 459 10.08 -2.85 4.20
N ALA A 460 11.31 -2.57 3.79
CA ALA A 460 11.64 -2.38 2.38
C ALA A 460 12.89 -3.16 1.98
N ALA A 461 13.01 -3.40 0.69
CA ALA A 461 14.15 -4.09 0.10
C ALA A 461 14.58 -3.41 -1.21
N THR A 462 15.89 -3.29 -1.40
CA THR A 462 16.51 -2.88 -2.65
C THR A 462 17.25 -4.07 -3.23
N LEU A 463 16.78 -4.59 -4.36
CA LEU A 463 17.44 -5.67 -5.09
C LEU A 463 18.43 -5.08 -6.09
N ALA A 464 19.54 -5.79 -6.32
CA ALA A 464 20.57 -5.36 -7.27
C ALA A 464 21.18 -6.53 -8.04
N THR A 465 21.66 -6.24 -9.25
CA THR A 465 22.52 -7.14 -10.03
C THR A 465 23.88 -7.32 -9.37
N GLU A 466 24.58 -8.39 -9.74
CA GLU A 466 25.93 -8.67 -9.22
C GLU A 466 26.93 -7.61 -9.72
N THR A 467 26.71 -7.02 -10.90
CA THR A 467 27.57 -5.97 -11.46
C THR A 467 27.48 -4.67 -10.68
N VAL A 468 26.29 -4.31 -10.16
CA VAL A 468 26.12 -3.18 -9.24
C VAL A 468 26.82 -3.47 -7.91
N PHE A 469 26.63 -4.66 -7.34
CA PHE A 469 27.28 -5.06 -6.10
C PHE A 469 28.81 -5.00 -6.18
N ASN A 470 29.39 -5.49 -7.28
CA ASN A 470 30.83 -5.49 -7.49
C ASN A 470 31.46 -4.09 -7.55
N ALA A 471 30.69 -3.03 -7.88
CA ALA A 471 31.19 -1.65 -7.85
C ALA A 471 31.50 -1.12 -6.43
N PHE A 472 31.05 -1.84 -5.39
CA PHE A 472 31.32 -1.56 -3.97
C PHE A 472 32.32 -2.55 -3.34
N ARG A 473 32.88 -3.48 -4.12
CA ARG A 473 33.92 -4.39 -3.61
C ARG A 473 35.29 -3.73 -3.68
N GLY A 474 36.04 -3.85 -2.60
CA GLY A 474 37.44 -3.40 -2.51
C GLY A 474 38.00 -3.65 -1.13
N ASP A 475 39.28 -3.32 -0.94
CA ASP A 475 40.03 -3.68 0.28
C ASP A 475 39.81 -2.71 1.46
N SER A 476 38.98 -1.68 1.26
CA SER A 476 38.67 -0.68 2.28
C SER A 476 37.17 -0.62 2.55
N LYS A 477 36.80 -0.53 3.83
CA LYS A 477 35.42 -0.27 4.26
C LYS A 477 34.85 1.01 3.67
N LEU A 478 35.69 1.99 3.31
CA LEU A 478 35.27 3.24 2.66
C LEU A 478 34.71 3.04 1.24
N ILE A 479 35.00 1.89 0.61
CA ILE A 479 34.48 1.52 -0.71
C ILE A 479 33.08 0.89 -0.61
N ALA A 480 32.74 0.33 0.56
CA ALA A 480 31.45 -0.32 0.79
C ALA A 480 30.28 0.67 0.74
N LEU A 481 29.07 0.15 0.57
CA LEU A 481 27.86 0.95 0.67
C LEU A 481 27.59 1.32 2.14
N LEU A 482 28.08 2.49 2.55
CA LEU A 482 27.87 3.03 3.90
C LEU A 482 26.47 3.67 4.02
N HIS A 483 25.45 2.82 4.04
CA HIS A 483 24.07 3.13 4.39
C HIS A 483 23.61 2.04 5.35
N GLY A 484 22.88 2.39 6.42
CA GLY A 484 22.30 1.39 7.31
C GLY A 484 21.28 2.02 8.24
N HIS A 485 20.30 1.21 8.65
CA HIS A 485 19.30 1.59 9.64
C HIS A 485 19.40 0.65 10.83
N SER A 486 19.03 1.12 12.03
CA SER A 486 19.07 0.29 13.23
C SER A 486 18.21 -0.97 13.09
N TYR A 487 17.08 -0.88 12.38
CA TYR A 487 16.15 -1.99 12.16
C TYR A 487 16.31 -2.68 10.80
N SER A 488 17.44 -2.49 10.11
CA SER A 488 17.71 -3.20 8.85
C SER A 488 17.46 -4.71 8.99
N ALA A 489 16.63 -5.25 8.09
CA ALA A 489 16.19 -6.65 8.06
C ALA A 489 15.49 -7.17 9.32
N HIS A 490 14.81 -6.32 10.11
CA HIS A 490 14.18 -6.77 11.35
C HIS A 490 13.31 -8.03 11.17
N ALA A 491 13.53 -9.01 12.05
CA ALA A 491 13.01 -10.38 11.89
C ALA A 491 11.49 -10.45 11.73
N MET A 492 10.75 -9.56 12.39
CA MET A 492 9.29 -9.47 12.30
C MET A 492 8.85 -9.07 10.87
N GLY A 493 9.45 -8.02 10.30
CA GLY A 493 9.15 -7.59 8.93
C GLY A 493 9.50 -8.67 7.91
N CYS A 494 10.65 -9.31 8.06
CA CYS A 494 11.07 -10.38 7.16
C CYS A 494 10.14 -11.60 7.25
N ALA A 495 9.71 -12.00 8.44
CA ALA A 495 8.75 -13.10 8.61
C ALA A 495 7.37 -12.76 8.00
N ALA A 496 6.91 -11.52 8.17
CA ALA A 496 5.67 -11.05 7.54
C ALA A 496 5.78 -11.13 6.02
N ALA A 497 6.89 -10.65 5.46
CA ALA A 497 7.15 -10.66 4.04
C ALA A 497 7.20 -12.07 3.45
N VAL A 498 7.90 -13.00 4.11
CA VAL A 498 7.93 -14.42 3.72
C VAL A 498 6.51 -14.97 3.63
N LYS A 499 5.70 -14.76 4.68
CA LYS A 499 4.33 -15.26 4.75
C LYS A 499 3.44 -14.66 3.67
N SER A 500 3.49 -13.34 3.45
CA SER A 500 2.65 -12.68 2.44
C SER A 500 3.05 -13.03 1.01
N MET A 501 4.35 -13.08 0.69
CA MET A 501 4.81 -13.45 -0.65
C MET A 501 4.35 -14.86 -1.04
N GLN A 502 4.50 -15.82 -0.12
CA GLN A 502 4.02 -17.20 -0.35
C GLN A 502 2.50 -17.24 -0.48
N TRP A 503 1.77 -16.57 0.41
CA TRP A 503 0.31 -16.60 0.41
C TRP A 503 -0.31 -15.98 -0.84
N PHE A 504 0.23 -14.85 -1.32
CA PHE A 504 -0.29 -14.20 -2.52
C PHE A 504 -0.02 -15.00 -3.78
N LYS A 505 1.07 -15.79 -3.83
CA LYS A 505 1.49 -16.56 -5.00
C LYS A 505 0.85 -17.96 -5.07
N ASP A 506 0.45 -18.53 -3.94
CA ASP A 506 -0.09 -19.87 -3.87
C ASP A 506 -1.60 -19.90 -4.27
N PRO A 507 -2.00 -20.65 -5.31
CA PRO A 507 -3.39 -20.73 -5.76
C PRO A 507 -4.34 -21.40 -4.75
N THR A 508 -3.82 -22.10 -3.75
CA THR A 508 -4.63 -22.69 -2.67
C THR A 508 -5.05 -21.65 -1.63
N THR A 509 -4.31 -20.55 -1.51
CA THR A 509 -4.58 -19.44 -0.58
C THR A 509 -5.06 -18.17 -1.28
N ASN A 510 -4.68 -17.95 -2.54
CA ASN A 510 -5.14 -16.84 -3.36
C ASN A 510 -6.02 -17.34 -4.53
N ILE A 511 -7.32 -17.17 -4.37
CA ILE A 511 -8.35 -17.57 -5.35
C ILE A 511 -8.24 -16.86 -6.70
N ASN A 512 -7.50 -15.74 -6.76
CA ASN A 512 -7.37 -14.92 -7.94
C ASN A 512 -6.19 -15.32 -8.83
N ILE A 513 -5.31 -16.22 -8.40
CA ILE A 513 -4.21 -16.71 -9.24
C ILE A 513 -4.78 -17.56 -10.37
N GLU A 514 -4.45 -17.21 -11.61
CA GLU A 514 -4.74 -18.04 -12.78
C GLU A 514 -3.72 -19.18 -12.90
N HIS A 515 -4.22 -20.41 -12.99
CA HIS A 515 -3.38 -21.60 -13.05
C HIS A 515 -2.46 -21.56 -14.28
N GLY A 516 -1.14 -21.54 -14.05
CA GLY A 516 -0.13 -21.63 -15.10
C GLY A 516 0.25 -20.32 -15.78
N GLU A 517 -0.41 -19.20 -15.48
CA GLU A 517 -0.21 -17.93 -16.21
C GLU A 517 0.54 -16.84 -15.43
N GLY A 518 0.91 -17.09 -14.17
CA GLY A 518 1.69 -16.13 -13.36
C GLY A 518 0.97 -14.80 -13.14
N LYS A 519 -0.36 -14.78 -13.24
CA LYS A 519 -1.18 -13.55 -13.19
C LYS A 519 -2.42 -13.68 -12.34
N LEU A 520 -2.94 -12.53 -11.90
CA LEU A 520 -4.28 -12.46 -11.32
C LEU A 520 -5.36 -12.47 -12.41
N LYS A 521 -6.51 -13.05 -12.08
CA LYS A 521 -7.79 -12.88 -12.79
C LYS A 521 -8.17 -11.41 -12.85
N GLU A 522 -8.92 -11.03 -13.88
CA GLU A 522 -9.51 -9.68 -13.97
C GLU A 522 -10.44 -9.41 -12.78
N LEU A 523 -10.10 -8.46 -11.91
CA LEU A 523 -10.82 -8.24 -10.65
C LEU A 523 -12.01 -7.30 -10.80
N TRP A 524 -11.96 -6.43 -11.80
CA TRP A 524 -12.95 -5.38 -12.02
C TRP A 524 -13.90 -5.78 -13.14
N ASP A 525 -15.21 -5.66 -12.90
CA ASP A 525 -16.20 -5.96 -13.92
C ASP A 525 -16.10 -4.95 -15.07
N MET A 526 -15.54 -5.41 -16.19
CA MET A 526 -15.25 -4.57 -17.35
C MET A 526 -16.49 -3.88 -17.90
N LYS A 527 -17.69 -4.45 -17.76
CA LYS A 527 -18.94 -3.77 -18.18
C LYS A 527 -19.15 -2.48 -17.41
N PHE A 528 -18.91 -2.49 -16.09
CA PHE A 528 -19.01 -1.29 -15.27
C PHE A 528 -17.85 -0.34 -15.53
N VAL A 529 -16.62 -0.85 -15.72
CA VAL A 529 -15.46 -0.03 -16.10
C VAL A 529 -15.76 0.77 -17.37
N HIS A 530 -16.28 0.10 -18.40
CA HIS A 530 -16.65 0.70 -19.68
C HIS A 530 -17.77 1.74 -19.53
N HIS A 531 -18.85 1.41 -18.82
CA HIS A 531 -19.93 2.36 -18.60
C HIS A 531 -19.45 3.62 -17.86
N ILE A 532 -18.66 3.46 -16.78
CA ILE A 532 -18.08 4.59 -16.05
C ILE A 532 -17.18 5.43 -16.97
N SER A 533 -16.36 4.79 -17.81
CA SER A 533 -15.45 5.48 -18.73
C SER A 533 -16.17 6.34 -19.78
N SER A 534 -17.45 6.07 -20.04
CA SER A 534 -18.28 6.78 -21.02
C SER A 534 -19.10 7.93 -20.42
N LEU A 535 -19.05 8.14 -19.11
CA LEU A 535 -19.81 9.21 -18.45
C LEU A 535 -19.23 10.60 -18.75
N PRO A 536 -20.08 11.62 -19.07
CA PRO A 536 -19.60 12.96 -19.41
C PRO A 536 -18.67 13.63 -18.40
N ALA A 537 -18.90 13.41 -17.09
CA ALA A 537 -18.07 13.98 -16.04
C ALA A 537 -16.73 13.23 -15.82
N VAL A 538 -16.54 12.08 -16.47
CA VAL A 538 -15.32 11.29 -16.39
C VAL A 538 -14.38 11.71 -17.51
N LYS A 539 -13.11 11.98 -17.15
CA LYS A 539 -12.04 12.31 -18.09
C LYS A 539 -11.31 11.05 -18.55
N ARG A 540 -10.97 10.17 -17.61
CA ARG A 540 -10.34 8.87 -17.90
C ARG A 540 -10.57 7.86 -16.79
N VAL A 541 -10.40 6.59 -17.14
CA VAL A 541 -10.37 5.46 -16.22
C VAL A 541 -9.07 4.69 -16.40
N VAL A 542 -8.55 4.13 -15.30
CA VAL A 542 -7.46 3.15 -15.28
C VAL A 542 -7.92 1.96 -14.46
N ALA A 543 -7.96 0.78 -15.07
CA ALA A 543 -8.30 -0.48 -14.41
C ALA A 543 -7.19 -1.49 -14.71
N LEU A 544 -6.45 -1.92 -13.68
CA LEU A 544 -5.36 -2.88 -13.83
C LEU A 544 -5.08 -3.58 -12.50
N GLY A 545 -5.14 -4.92 -12.50
CA GLY A 545 -4.92 -5.72 -11.29
C GLY A 545 -5.86 -5.30 -10.17
N THR A 546 -5.30 -4.92 -9.02
CA THR A 546 -6.10 -4.52 -7.86
C THR A 546 -6.48 -3.03 -7.86
N LEU A 547 -6.16 -2.27 -8.91
CA LEU A 547 -6.40 -0.82 -9.01
C LEU A 547 -7.55 -0.53 -9.97
N PHE A 548 -8.49 0.31 -9.52
CA PHE A 548 -9.47 0.98 -10.37
C PHE A 548 -9.52 2.47 -10.02
N ALA A 549 -9.11 3.34 -10.94
CA ALA A 549 -9.03 4.79 -10.75
C ALA A 549 -9.85 5.54 -11.80
N ILE A 550 -10.42 6.67 -11.40
CA ILE A 550 -11.24 7.54 -12.24
C ILE A 550 -10.77 8.97 -12.03
N GLU A 551 -10.42 9.67 -13.12
CA GLU A 551 -10.20 11.11 -13.11
C GLU A 551 -11.48 11.83 -13.54
N LEU A 552 -11.95 12.76 -12.71
CA LEU A 552 -13.10 13.61 -13.01
C LEU A 552 -12.68 14.82 -13.85
N ARG A 553 -13.59 15.31 -14.71
CA ARG A 553 -13.41 16.58 -15.43
C ARG A 553 -13.64 17.77 -14.49
N ALA A 554 -12.65 18.66 -14.42
CA ALA A 554 -12.72 19.91 -13.68
C ALA A 554 -12.71 21.15 -14.60
N LYS A 555 -13.21 22.28 -14.11
CA LYS A 555 -13.19 23.59 -14.78
C LYS A 555 -12.38 24.60 -13.96
N GLY A 556 -11.69 25.53 -14.63
CA GLY A 556 -11.12 26.74 -13.99
C GLY A 556 -10.09 26.46 -12.88
N ALA A 557 -10.28 27.09 -11.71
CA ALA A 557 -9.36 27.04 -10.57
C ALA A 557 -9.28 25.66 -9.86
N ASP A 558 -10.13 24.69 -10.25
CA ASP A 558 -10.22 23.34 -9.67
C ASP A 558 -9.34 22.31 -10.41
N LEU A 559 -8.22 22.74 -11.01
CA LEU A 559 -7.30 21.86 -11.71
C LEU A 559 -6.15 21.40 -10.81
N GLY A 560 -5.82 20.11 -10.93
CA GLY A 560 -4.67 19.50 -10.26
C GLY A 560 -4.96 18.99 -8.84
N TYR A 561 -3.88 18.78 -8.07
CA TYR A 561 -3.97 18.10 -6.78
C TYR A 561 -4.80 18.86 -5.73
N ALA A 562 -4.84 20.19 -5.79
CA ALA A 562 -5.56 21.02 -4.82
C ALA A 562 -7.09 21.06 -5.04
N SER A 563 -7.58 20.41 -6.09
CA SER A 563 -9.02 20.41 -6.40
C SER A 563 -9.86 19.77 -5.30
N LEU A 564 -11.00 20.39 -5.02
CA LEU A 564 -11.99 19.88 -4.09
C LEU A 564 -13.15 19.15 -4.77
N GLN A 565 -13.16 19.10 -6.11
CA GLN A 565 -14.30 18.57 -6.88
C GLN A 565 -14.61 17.10 -6.53
N ALA A 566 -13.59 16.27 -6.35
CA ALA A 566 -13.73 14.87 -5.95
C ALA A 566 -14.19 14.71 -4.49
N SER A 567 -14.01 15.72 -3.63
CA SER A 567 -14.21 15.59 -2.18
C SER A 567 -15.66 15.31 -1.81
N SER A 568 -16.63 15.95 -2.49
CA SER A 568 -18.06 15.71 -2.28
C SER A 568 -18.44 14.27 -2.64
N LEU A 569 -17.95 13.76 -3.78
CA LEU A 569 -18.18 12.39 -4.21
C LEU A 569 -17.55 11.38 -3.24
N VAL A 570 -16.33 11.63 -2.78
CA VAL A 570 -15.65 10.80 -1.77
C VAL A 570 -16.44 10.76 -0.45
N GLN A 571 -17.00 11.89 -0.01
CA GLN A 571 -17.81 11.93 1.20
C GLN A 571 -19.08 11.08 1.06
N GLN A 572 -19.77 11.16 -0.07
CA GLN A 572 -20.95 10.33 -0.35
C GLN A 572 -20.59 8.84 -0.42
N LEU A 573 -19.49 8.48 -1.07
CA LEU A 573 -19.02 7.08 -1.10
C LEU A 573 -18.67 6.56 0.30
N ARG A 574 -18.17 7.44 1.19
CA ARG A 574 -17.94 7.11 2.59
C ARG A 574 -19.24 6.82 3.35
N GLU A 575 -20.35 7.45 2.97
CA GLU A 575 -21.68 7.12 3.50
C GLU A 575 -22.16 5.75 3.01
N ASP A 576 -21.81 5.36 1.78
CA ASP A 576 -22.12 4.04 1.19
C ASP A 576 -21.20 2.91 1.66
N GLY A 577 -20.30 3.22 2.60
CA GLY A 577 -19.40 2.25 3.22
C GLY A 577 -18.07 2.06 2.49
N ILE A 578 -17.64 3.01 1.66
CA ILE A 578 -16.37 2.97 0.92
C ILE A 578 -15.46 4.10 1.42
N PHE A 579 -14.39 3.74 2.12
CA PHE A 579 -13.40 4.70 2.61
C PHE A 579 -12.29 4.88 1.58
N MET A 580 -12.14 6.10 1.06
CA MET A 580 -11.02 6.47 0.18
C MET A 580 -10.48 7.86 0.49
N ARG A 581 -9.33 8.19 -0.11
CA ARG A 581 -8.73 9.53 -0.11
C ARG A 581 -8.64 10.02 -1.56
N PRO A 582 -9.01 11.28 -1.86
CA PRO A 582 -8.83 11.83 -3.20
C PRO A 582 -7.34 12.08 -3.50
N LEU A 583 -6.99 12.07 -4.79
CA LEU A 583 -5.72 12.57 -5.33
C LEU A 583 -6.05 13.68 -6.35
N GLY A 584 -6.27 14.90 -5.86
CA GLY A 584 -6.90 15.96 -6.66
C GLY A 584 -8.25 15.52 -7.21
N ASN A 585 -8.39 15.53 -8.54
CA ASN A 585 -9.59 15.09 -9.26
C ASN A 585 -9.71 13.58 -9.45
N VAL A 586 -8.74 12.81 -8.95
CA VAL A 586 -8.72 11.35 -9.08
C VAL A 586 -9.32 10.71 -7.84
N ILE A 587 -10.31 9.85 -8.05
CA ILE A 587 -10.79 8.89 -7.06
C ILE A 587 -10.32 7.49 -7.46
N TYR A 588 -10.13 6.62 -6.49
CA TYR A 588 -9.68 5.26 -6.75
C TYR A 588 -10.20 4.26 -5.73
N LEU A 589 -10.32 3.03 -6.19
CA LEU A 589 -10.56 1.84 -5.41
C LEU A 589 -9.36 0.92 -5.59
N MET A 590 -8.83 0.47 -4.46
CA MET A 590 -7.71 -0.42 -4.40
C MET A 590 -8.04 -1.58 -3.47
N CYS A 591 -8.12 -2.78 -4.03
CA CYS A 591 -8.35 -4.00 -3.26
C CYS A 591 -7.03 -4.74 -2.95
N GLY A 592 -7.13 -5.85 -2.22
CA GLY A 592 -5.99 -6.73 -1.97
C GLY A 592 -5.87 -7.81 -3.05
N PRO A 593 -4.70 -8.48 -3.18
CA PRO A 593 -4.50 -9.54 -4.17
C PRO A 593 -5.47 -10.73 -4.05
N CYS A 594 -6.01 -10.98 -2.84
CA CYS A 594 -6.95 -12.07 -2.55
C CYS A 594 -8.43 -11.65 -2.56
N THR A 595 -8.74 -10.37 -2.81
CA THR A 595 -10.12 -9.88 -2.78
C THR A 595 -10.93 -10.48 -3.92
N SER A 596 -12.11 -11.02 -3.64
CA SER A 596 -12.91 -11.70 -4.66
C SER A 596 -13.48 -10.73 -5.70
N GLN A 597 -13.59 -11.18 -6.95
CA GLN A 597 -14.27 -10.45 -8.03
C GLN A 597 -15.68 -10.01 -7.62
N HIS A 598 -16.44 -10.89 -6.93
CA HIS A 598 -17.77 -10.55 -6.44
C HIS A 598 -17.75 -9.33 -5.50
N PHE A 599 -16.79 -9.25 -4.58
CA PHE A 599 -16.65 -8.10 -3.69
C PHE A 599 -16.35 -6.83 -4.48
N CYS A 600 -15.42 -6.89 -5.45
CA CYS A 600 -15.09 -5.77 -6.32
C CYS A 600 -16.32 -5.27 -7.12
N SER A 601 -17.10 -6.18 -7.72
CA SER A 601 -18.34 -5.82 -8.43
C SER A 601 -19.35 -5.11 -7.53
N GLN A 602 -19.51 -5.55 -6.27
CA GLN A 602 -20.41 -4.86 -5.31
C GLN A 602 -19.95 -3.43 -5.02
N GLN A 603 -18.65 -3.17 -4.93
CA GLN A 603 -18.15 -1.81 -4.73
C GLN A 603 -18.32 -0.96 -6.01
N LEU A 604 -18.06 -1.54 -7.18
CA LEU A 604 -18.26 -0.86 -8.46
C LEU A 604 -19.70 -0.43 -8.68
N ILE A 605 -20.70 -1.23 -8.28
CA ILE A 605 -22.12 -0.86 -8.39
C ILE A 605 -22.40 0.43 -7.61
N LYS A 606 -21.89 0.55 -6.39
CA LYS A 606 -22.07 1.75 -5.54
C LYS A 606 -21.38 2.97 -6.16
N VAL A 607 -20.14 2.79 -6.62
CA VAL A 607 -19.36 3.85 -7.29
C VAL A 607 -20.08 4.32 -8.53
N HIS A 608 -20.50 3.39 -9.39
CA HIS A 608 -21.28 3.65 -10.58
C HIS A 608 -22.53 4.49 -10.28
N GLN A 609 -23.35 4.09 -9.30
CA GLN A 609 -24.55 4.85 -8.93
C GLN A 609 -24.26 6.30 -8.52
N ARG A 610 -23.19 6.52 -7.75
CA ARG A 610 -22.81 7.87 -7.31
C ARG A 610 -22.23 8.72 -8.43
N ILE A 611 -21.37 8.13 -9.26
CA ILE A 611 -20.73 8.86 -10.35
C ILE A 611 -21.70 9.17 -11.50
N SER A 612 -22.68 8.30 -11.79
CA SER A 612 -23.74 8.61 -12.76
C SER A 612 -24.56 9.82 -12.31
N LYS A 613 -25.00 9.88 -11.04
CA LYS A 613 -25.72 11.03 -10.49
C LYS A 613 -24.88 12.31 -10.52
N PHE A 614 -23.59 12.20 -10.16
CA PHE A 614 -22.66 13.31 -10.27
C PHE A 614 -22.53 13.80 -11.72
N SER A 615 -22.44 12.87 -12.68
CA SER A 615 -22.33 13.20 -14.09
C SER A 615 -23.59 13.87 -14.65
N GLU A 616 -24.77 13.47 -14.22
CA GLU A 616 -26.03 14.14 -14.58
C GLU A 616 -26.05 15.60 -14.10
N ALA A 617 -25.60 15.86 -12.86
CA ALA A 617 -25.50 17.21 -12.32
C ALA A 617 -24.48 18.05 -13.09
N TRP A 618 -23.31 17.48 -13.41
CA TRP A 618 -22.27 18.15 -14.19
C TRP A 618 -22.71 18.57 -15.59
N VAL A 619 -23.53 17.74 -16.26
CA VAL A 619 -24.11 18.08 -17.58
C VAL A 619 -25.08 19.26 -17.45
N LYS A 620 -25.96 19.25 -16.45
CA LYS A 620 -26.91 20.34 -16.22
C LYS A 620 -26.21 21.67 -15.95
N GLU A 621 -25.18 21.67 -15.11
CA GLU A 621 -24.36 22.87 -14.84
C GLU A 621 -23.65 23.35 -16.10
N SER A 622 -23.08 22.43 -16.90
CA SER A 622 -22.39 22.78 -18.15
C SER A 622 -23.30 23.33 -19.24
N GLN A 623 -24.56 22.87 -19.31
CA GLN A 623 -25.57 23.44 -20.20
C GLN A 623 -26.03 24.82 -19.73
N PHE A 624 -26.14 25.04 -18.42
CA PHE A 624 -26.50 26.33 -17.85
C PHE A 624 -25.43 27.40 -18.12
N ASP A 625 -24.15 27.06 -17.94
CA ASP A 625 -23.01 27.92 -18.30
C ASP A 625 -23.00 28.30 -19.79
N GLN A 626 -23.30 27.35 -20.69
CA GLN A 626 -23.34 27.62 -22.13
C GLN A 626 -24.53 28.49 -22.55
N THR A 627 -25.67 28.38 -21.86
CA THR A 627 -26.90 29.11 -22.21
C THR A 627 -26.90 30.55 -21.70
N TYR A 628 -26.27 30.82 -20.55
CA TYR A 628 -26.25 32.14 -19.93
C TYR A 628 -24.88 32.85 -19.98
N GLY A 629 -23.77 32.12 -20.22
CA GLY A 629 -22.44 32.70 -20.40
C GLY A 629 -22.26 33.48 -21.71
N ASN A 630 -23.15 33.26 -22.69
CA ASN A 630 -23.20 34.04 -23.94
C ASN A 630 -24.10 35.29 -23.86
N GLN A 631 -24.63 35.65 -22.67
CA GLN A 631 -25.39 36.88 -22.46
C GLN A 631 -24.62 37.96 -21.68
N ILE A 632 -23.35 37.72 -21.36
CA ILE A 632 -22.46 38.73 -20.78
C ILE A 632 -21.14 38.72 -21.55
N PHE A 633 -21.18 39.23 -22.78
CA PHE A 633 -20.07 39.93 -23.45
C PHE A 633 -20.64 40.89 -24.48
#